data_AF-A0AAX3KKR9-F1
#
_entry.id   AF-A0AAX3KKR9-F1
#
_cell.length_a   1.000
_cell.length_b   1.000
_cell.length_c   1.000
_cell.angle_alpha   90.00
_cell.angle_beta   90.00
_cell.angle_gamma   90.00
#
_symmetry.space_group_name_H-M   'P 1'
#
loop_
_entity.id
_entity.type
_entity.pdbx_description
1 polymer ?
#
loop_
_entity_poly.entity_id
_entity_poly.type
_entity_poly.pdbx_seq_one_letter_code
_entity_poly.pdbx_strand_id
1 'polypeptide(L)'
;MNLRELEAQAKALAPVLKGLVDKALTAFRHGLMKELDERDAGLRGEFSEAIEGIPAPDVEAIAVEAAKLVPKPENGKDADPELIRQSVVEEVAKLPTPKDGVSVTLEDVAPMLLEAVKDAVGALPPAEPGASVTPEDLRPVIAEEVAKAMQALALPKDGDPGRDALQLEILPEIDAEKSYVRGTYAKHLGGLWRSFERTSGMKGWECIVEGVGAAAVEQAGDRGFELALVLSSGAEVRKKLELPVMIYRGVFSAGDYLPGDTVTWAGSLWHCDESTCDKPGEPGSKGWRLAVKRGRDGKNGTNGKDLTKGVSAS
;
A
#
# COMPACT_ATOMS: atom_id res chain seq x y z
N MET A 1 32.42 -7.95 -63.34
CA MET A 1 31.53 -7.07 -62.56
C MET A 1 32.37 -6.39 -61.51
N ASN A 2 32.55 -5.07 -61.61
CA ASN A 2 33.47 -4.34 -60.75
C ASN A 2 32.77 -3.87 -59.46
N LEU A 3 33.51 -3.69 -58.37
CA LEU A 3 32.98 -3.36 -57.04
C LEU A 3 32.01 -2.16 -57.04
N ARG A 4 32.29 -1.15 -57.87
CA ARG A 4 31.44 0.04 -58.03
C ARG A 4 30.07 -0.25 -58.65
N GLU A 5 29.97 -1.24 -59.53
CA GLU A 5 28.70 -1.66 -60.12
C GLU A 5 27.84 -2.41 -59.11
N LEU A 6 28.47 -3.22 -58.25
CA LEU A 6 27.80 -3.92 -57.16
C LEU A 6 27.24 -2.94 -56.11
N GLU A 7 28.01 -1.92 -55.74
CA GLU A 7 27.57 -0.85 -54.83
C GLU A 7 26.43 -0.01 -55.42
N ALA A 8 26.48 0.31 -56.71
CA ALA A 8 25.43 1.03 -57.39
C ALA A 8 24.11 0.22 -57.43
N GLN A 9 24.20 -1.08 -57.70
CA GLN A 9 23.04 -1.98 -57.64
C GLN A 9 22.49 -2.14 -56.22
N ALA A 10 23.35 -2.27 -55.21
CA ALA A 10 22.94 -2.34 -53.81
C ALA A 10 22.22 -1.06 -53.35
N LYS A 11 22.73 0.12 -53.74
CA LYS A 11 22.06 1.41 -53.48
C LYS A 11 20.72 1.54 -54.20
N ALA A 12 20.60 1.01 -55.41
CA ALA A 12 19.34 1.00 -56.15
C ALA A 12 18.29 0.04 -55.54
N LEU A 13 18.73 -1.08 -54.96
CA LEU A 13 17.86 -2.09 -54.34
C LEU A 13 17.46 -1.74 -52.89
N ALA A 14 18.27 -0.97 -52.17
CA ALA A 14 17.99 -0.57 -50.79
C ALA A 14 16.59 0.06 -50.56
N PRO A 15 16.11 1.03 -51.35
CA PRO A 15 14.77 1.59 -51.17
C PRO A 15 13.65 0.56 -51.47
N VAL A 16 13.89 -0.38 -52.39
CA VAL A 16 12.93 -1.44 -52.72
C VAL A 16 12.79 -2.43 -51.56
N LEU A 17 13.92 -2.87 -51.00
CA LEU A 17 13.95 -3.75 -49.83
C LEU A 17 13.34 -3.07 -48.61
N LYS A 18 13.67 -1.79 -48.36
CA LYS A 18 13.05 -1.01 -47.29
C LYS A 18 11.53 -0.92 -47.45
N GLY A 19 11.05 -0.59 -48.66
CA GLY A 19 9.62 -0.54 -48.94
C GLY A 19 8.90 -1.88 -48.78
N LEU A 20 9.57 -3.00 -49.06
CA LEU A 20 9.03 -4.34 -48.82
C LEU A 20 8.92 -4.64 -47.31
N VAL A 21 9.96 -4.32 -46.55
CA VAL A 21 9.99 -4.51 -45.09
C VAL A 21 8.95 -3.63 -44.41
N ASP A 22 8.82 -2.37 -44.80
CA ASP A 22 7.84 -1.44 -44.22
C ASP A 22 6.40 -1.90 -44.49
N LYS A 23 6.13 -2.43 -45.69
CA LYS A 23 4.82 -3.03 -46.02
C LYS A 23 4.54 -4.30 -45.20
N ALA A 24 5.53 -5.19 -45.08
CA ALA A 24 5.40 -6.39 -44.27
C ALA A 24 5.17 -6.06 -42.79
N LEU A 25 5.89 -5.08 -42.25
CA LEU A 25 5.74 -4.63 -40.87
C LEU A 25 4.38 -3.97 -40.62
N THR A 26 3.88 -3.19 -41.60
CA THR A 26 2.55 -2.58 -41.52
C THR A 26 1.45 -3.64 -41.53
N ALA A 27 1.55 -4.62 -42.43
CA ALA A 27 0.60 -5.73 -42.50
C ALA A 27 0.62 -6.57 -41.22
N PHE A 28 1.81 -6.85 -40.68
CA PHE A 28 1.97 -7.58 -39.41
C PHE A 28 1.36 -6.81 -38.24
N ARG A 29 1.66 -5.50 -38.10
CA ARG A 29 1.07 -4.66 -37.03
C ARG A 29 -0.45 -4.61 -37.12
N HIS A 30 -1.00 -4.48 -38.32
CA HIS A 30 -2.44 -4.45 -38.52
C HIS A 30 -3.10 -5.79 -38.17
N GLY A 31 -2.49 -6.91 -38.59
CA GLY A 31 -2.97 -8.25 -38.23
C GLY A 31 -2.98 -8.48 -36.71
N LEU A 32 -1.88 -8.11 -36.04
CA LEU A 32 -1.72 -8.27 -34.60
C LEU A 32 -2.70 -7.39 -33.81
N MET A 33 -2.91 -6.13 -34.24
CA MET A 33 -3.92 -5.26 -33.62
C MET A 33 -5.33 -5.84 -33.78
N LYS A 34 -5.66 -6.33 -34.97
CA LYS A 34 -6.96 -6.94 -35.24
C LYS A 34 -7.20 -8.20 -34.39
N GLU A 35 -6.21 -9.08 -34.27
CA GLU A 35 -6.30 -10.28 -33.42
C GLU A 35 -6.49 -9.94 -31.94
N LEU A 36 -5.80 -8.90 -31.45
CA LEU A 36 -5.96 -8.40 -30.09
C LEU A 36 -7.35 -7.84 -29.84
N ASP A 37 -7.85 -7.01 -30.76
CA ASP A 37 -9.19 -6.42 -30.66
C ASP A 37 -10.28 -7.50 -30.68
N GLU A 38 -10.16 -8.51 -31.56
CA GLU A 38 -11.09 -9.64 -31.62
C GLU A 38 -11.06 -10.49 -30.35
N ARG A 39 -9.87 -10.75 -29.80
CA ARG A 39 -9.73 -11.50 -28.54
C ARG A 39 -10.29 -10.73 -27.35
N ASP A 40 -10.01 -9.44 -27.25
CA ASP A 40 -10.51 -8.60 -26.16
C ASP A 40 -12.03 -8.44 -26.23
N ALA A 41 -12.61 -8.36 -27.44
CA ALA A 41 -14.05 -8.38 -27.65
C ALA A 41 -14.67 -9.72 -27.20
N GLY A 42 -14.04 -10.84 -27.54
CA GLY A 42 -14.48 -12.18 -27.10
C GLY A 42 -14.46 -12.32 -25.58
N LEU A 43 -13.34 -11.95 -24.93
CA LEU A 43 -13.20 -11.99 -23.48
C LEU A 43 -14.25 -11.11 -22.76
N ARG A 44 -14.55 -9.93 -23.30
CA ARG A 44 -15.62 -9.07 -22.75
C ARG A 44 -16.99 -9.72 -22.85
N GLY A 45 -17.28 -10.40 -23.96
CA GLY A 45 -18.51 -11.16 -24.16
C GLY A 45 -18.63 -12.30 -23.16
N GLU A 46 -17.62 -13.16 -23.08
CA GLU A 46 -17.55 -14.29 -22.15
C GLU A 46 -17.69 -13.84 -20.68
N PHE A 47 -17.02 -12.74 -20.32
CA PHE A 47 -17.10 -12.19 -18.97
C PHE A 47 -18.50 -11.62 -18.65
N SER A 48 -19.16 -10.97 -19.63
CA SER A 48 -20.52 -10.48 -19.47
C SER A 48 -21.51 -11.63 -19.25
N GLU A 49 -21.42 -12.68 -20.07
CA GLU A 49 -22.26 -13.89 -19.93
C GLU A 49 -22.01 -14.59 -18.59
N ALA A 50 -20.75 -14.66 -18.16
CA ALA A 50 -20.40 -15.23 -16.86
C ALA A 50 -21.02 -14.44 -15.69
N ILE A 51 -21.07 -13.11 -15.76
CA ILE A 51 -21.70 -12.26 -14.74
C ILE A 51 -23.22 -12.44 -14.74
N GLU A 52 -23.86 -12.47 -15.91
CA GLU A 52 -25.30 -12.68 -16.02
C GLU A 52 -25.74 -14.04 -15.48
N GLY A 53 -24.86 -15.06 -15.56
CA GLY A 53 -25.09 -16.39 -15.01
C GLY A 53 -24.95 -16.49 -13.49
N ILE A 54 -24.44 -15.45 -12.80
CA ILE A 54 -24.33 -15.46 -11.33
C ILE A 54 -25.71 -15.08 -10.77
N PRO A 55 -26.40 -15.99 -10.05
CA PRO A 55 -27.67 -15.65 -9.42
C PRO A 55 -27.42 -14.51 -8.41
N ALA A 56 -28.26 -13.48 -8.46
CA ALA A 56 -28.19 -12.39 -7.49
C ALA A 56 -28.29 -12.98 -6.07
N PRO A 57 -27.41 -12.56 -5.14
CA PRO A 57 -27.45 -13.07 -3.77
C PRO A 57 -28.79 -12.70 -3.13
N ASP A 58 -29.46 -13.71 -2.58
CA ASP A 58 -30.68 -13.53 -1.79
C ASP A 58 -30.30 -12.83 -0.48
N VAL A 59 -30.53 -11.51 -0.45
CA VAL A 59 -30.11 -10.62 0.63
C VAL A 59 -30.86 -10.98 1.92
N GLU A 60 -32.11 -11.41 1.79
CA GLU A 60 -32.94 -11.88 2.89
C GLU A 60 -32.39 -13.18 3.48
N ALA A 61 -31.99 -14.16 2.66
CA ALA A 61 -31.38 -15.40 3.13
C ALA A 61 -30.05 -15.14 3.87
N ILE A 62 -29.21 -14.24 3.34
CA ILE A 62 -27.95 -13.83 3.98
C ILE A 62 -28.21 -13.13 5.32
N ALA A 63 -29.19 -12.23 5.38
CA ALA A 63 -29.55 -11.52 6.60
C ALA A 63 -30.07 -12.48 7.69
N VAL A 64 -30.84 -13.49 7.31
CA VAL A 64 -31.35 -14.51 8.25
C VAL A 64 -30.23 -15.38 8.81
N GLU A 65 -29.28 -15.83 7.99
CA GLU A 65 -28.11 -16.58 8.47
C GLU A 65 -27.18 -15.72 9.33
N ALA A 66 -26.95 -14.45 8.94
CA ALA A 66 -26.16 -13.52 9.73
C ALA A 66 -26.80 -13.24 11.11
N ALA A 67 -28.13 -13.10 11.18
CA ALA A 67 -28.84 -12.88 12.43
C ALA A 67 -28.74 -14.06 13.41
N LYS A 68 -28.59 -15.30 12.91
CA LYS A 68 -28.35 -16.49 13.77
C LYS A 68 -26.97 -16.48 14.42
N LEU A 69 -26.01 -15.79 13.82
CA LEU A 69 -24.62 -15.70 14.31
C LEU A 69 -24.42 -14.56 15.31
N VAL A 70 -25.39 -13.67 15.49
CA VAL A 70 -25.33 -12.62 16.51
C VAL A 70 -25.84 -13.20 17.85
N PRO A 71 -24.96 -13.43 18.84
CA PRO A 71 -25.41 -13.85 20.16
C PRO A 71 -26.28 -12.75 20.76
N LYS A 72 -27.44 -13.12 21.34
CA LYS A 72 -28.26 -12.18 22.10
C LYS A 72 -27.43 -11.65 23.27
N PRO A 73 -27.38 -10.32 23.49
CA PRO A 73 -26.70 -9.77 24.64
C PRO A 73 -27.37 -10.29 25.91
N GLU A 74 -26.63 -11.06 26.71
CA GLU A 74 -27.07 -11.40 28.06
C GLU A 74 -26.94 -10.14 28.92
N ASN A 75 -28.04 -9.73 29.55
CA ASN A 75 -27.99 -8.69 30.57
C ASN A 75 -27.06 -9.18 31.69
N GLY A 76 -25.98 -8.44 31.93
CA GLY A 76 -25.09 -8.69 33.04
C GLY A 76 -25.88 -8.67 34.35
N LYS A 77 -25.61 -9.63 35.23
CA LYS A 77 -26.12 -9.59 36.60
C LYS A 77 -25.41 -8.47 37.34
N ASP A 78 -26.14 -7.42 37.68
CA ASP A 78 -25.65 -6.37 38.56
C ASP A 78 -25.18 -6.99 39.88
N ALA A 79 -23.98 -6.61 40.33
CA ALA A 79 -23.42 -7.12 41.58
C ALA A 79 -24.22 -6.55 42.76
N ASP A 80 -24.79 -7.43 43.59
CA ASP A 80 -25.56 -7.06 44.78
C ASP A 80 -24.63 -6.37 45.80
N PRO A 81 -24.86 -5.09 46.14
CA PRO A 81 -24.03 -4.33 47.08
C PRO A 81 -23.90 -4.97 48.46
N GLU A 82 -24.89 -5.77 48.90
CA GLU A 82 -24.85 -6.42 50.22
C GLU A 82 -23.89 -7.62 50.25
N LEU A 83 -23.74 -8.34 49.13
CA LEU A 83 -22.77 -9.44 48.99
C LEU A 83 -21.33 -8.93 48.98
N ILE A 84 -21.09 -7.76 48.39
CA ILE A 84 -19.78 -7.10 48.43
C ILE A 84 -19.46 -6.65 49.86
N ARG A 85 -20.44 -6.11 50.60
CA ARG A 85 -20.23 -5.74 52.00
C ARG A 85 -19.89 -6.94 52.89
N GLN A 86 -20.59 -8.06 52.72
CA GLN A 86 -20.29 -9.28 53.50
C GLN A 86 -18.89 -9.82 53.21
N SER A 87 -18.49 -9.90 51.94
CA SER A 87 -17.15 -10.40 51.58
C SER A 87 -16.02 -9.48 52.08
N VAL A 88 -16.22 -8.15 52.06
CA VAL A 88 -15.24 -7.21 52.62
C VAL A 88 -15.14 -7.35 54.15
N VAL A 89 -16.25 -7.57 54.85
CA VAL A 89 -16.25 -7.74 56.31
C VAL A 89 -15.59 -9.05 56.73
N GLU A 90 -15.85 -10.16 56.02
CA GLU A 90 -15.18 -11.44 56.27
C GLU A 90 -13.67 -11.37 56.06
N GLU A 91 -13.21 -10.62 55.05
CA GLU A 91 -11.78 -10.54 54.73
C GLU A 91 -11.02 -9.57 55.62
N VAL A 92 -11.67 -8.49 56.09
CA VAL A 92 -11.10 -7.61 57.11
C VAL A 92 -11.01 -8.30 58.47
N ALA A 93 -11.93 -9.22 58.78
CA ALA A 93 -11.88 -10.01 60.03
C ALA A 93 -10.73 -11.04 60.06
N LYS A 94 -10.17 -11.41 58.90
CA LYS A 94 -9.01 -12.32 58.79
C LYS A 94 -7.67 -11.61 59.00
N LEU A 95 -7.65 -10.27 59.07
CA LEU A 95 -6.42 -9.54 59.37
C LEU A 95 -6.07 -9.70 60.87
N PRO A 96 -4.90 -10.25 61.21
CA PRO A 96 -4.47 -10.36 62.60
C PRO A 96 -4.24 -8.97 63.19
N THR A 97 -4.72 -8.72 64.41
CA THR A 97 -4.51 -7.45 65.11
C THR A 97 -3.00 -7.24 65.38
N PRO A 98 -2.46 -6.03 65.16
CA PRO A 98 -1.05 -5.73 65.43
C PRO A 98 -0.75 -5.99 66.91
N LYS A 99 0.29 -6.79 67.19
CA LYS A 99 0.86 -6.91 68.53
C LYS A 99 1.91 -5.83 68.72
N ASP A 100 1.79 -5.05 69.78
CA ASP A 100 2.81 -4.07 70.17
C ASP A 100 4.15 -4.77 70.44
N GLY A 101 5.21 -4.21 69.85
CA GLY A 101 6.56 -4.73 69.95
C GLY A 101 7.20 -4.40 71.28
N VAL A 102 7.62 -5.42 72.02
CA VAL A 102 8.59 -5.28 73.11
C VAL A 102 9.98 -5.36 72.50
N SER A 103 10.72 -4.24 72.52
CA SER A 103 12.10 -4.18 72.04
C SER A 103 13.03 -4.97 72.96
N VAL A 104 13.77 -5.92 72.40
CA VAL A 104 14.87 -6.62 73.07
C VAL A 104 16.12 -5.72 72.99
N THR A 105 16.74 -5.44 74.13
CA THR A 105 18.00 -4.70 74.23
C THR A 105 19.20 -5.64 74.13
N LEU A 106 20.33 -5.15 73.62
CA LEU A 106 21.55 -5.93 73.32
C LEU A 106 22.19 -6.62 74.54
N GLU A 107 21.72 -6.35 75.76
CA GLU A 107 22.17 -7.01 76.99
C GLU A 107 21.55 -8.40 77.23
N ASP A 108 20.45 -8.76 76.55
CA ASP A 108 19.75 -10.04 76.74
C ASP A 108 20.31 -11.21 75.88
N VAL A 109 21.19 -10.92 74.92
CA VAL A 109 21.69 -11.92 73.93
C VAL A 109 23.13 -12.39 74.25
N ALA A 110 23.83 -11.71 75.16
CA ALA A 110 25.21 -12.02 75.52
C ALA A 110 25.44 -13.41 76.17
N PRO A 111 24.60 -13.91 77.09
CA PRO A 111 24.86 -15.21 77.72
C PRO A 111 24.56 -16.41 76.80
N MET A 112 23.64 -16.27 75.83
CA MET A 112 23.27 -17.37 74.92
C MET A 112 24.33 -17.71 73.88
N LEU A 113 25.16 -16.72 73.47
CA LEU A 113 26.20 -16.93 72.46
C LEU A 113 27.46 -17.62 73.03
N LEU A 114 27.74 -17.48 74.33
CA LEU A 114 28.89 -18.14 74.96
C LEU A 114 28.64 -19.62 75.26
N GLU A 115 27.39 -20.00 75.52
CA GLU A 115 27.01 -21.40 75.76
C GLU A 115 26.93 -22.18 74.43
N ALA A 116 26.37 -21.57 73.38
CA ALA A 116 26.26 -22.17 72.04
C ALA A 116 27.62 -22.42 71.36
N VAL A 117 28.63 -21.56 71.58
CA VAL A 117 29.98 -21.76 71.00
C VAL A 117 30.78 -22.83 71.77
N LYS A 118 30.51 -23.01 73.07
CA LYS A 118 31.20 -24.04 73.88
C LYS A 118 30.71 -25.45 73.55
N ASP A 119 29.42 -25.60 73.29
CA ASP A 119 28.84 -26.88 72.84
C ASP A 119 29.21 -27.21 71.39
N ALA A 120 29.35 -26.20 70.52
CA ALA A 120 29.74 -26.40 69.12
C ALA A 120 31.22 -26.81 68.93
N VAL A 121 32.12 -26.46 69.85
CA VAL A 121 33.55 -26.82 69.75
C VAL A 121 33.87 -28.16 70.44
N GLY A 122 33.05 -28.60 71.41
CA GLY A 122 33.22 -29.89 72.09
C GLY A 122 32.71 -31.11 71.29
N ALA A 123 31.83 -30.90 70.31
CA ALA A 123 31.17 -31.96 69.55
C ALA A 123 31.87 -32.29 68.20
N LEU A 124 33.12 -31.85 67.99
CA LEU A 124 33.89 -32.23 66.80
C LEU A 124 34.55 -33.62 67.00
N PRO A 125 34.08 -34.68 66.32
CA PRO A 125 34.75 -35.98 66.34
C PRO A 125 36.06 -35.95 65.54
N PRO A 126 37.05 -36.81 65.87
CA PRO A 126 38.27 -36.95 65.06
C PRO A 126 37.95 -37.47 63.65
N ALA A 127 38.67 -36.97 62.65
CA ALA A 127 38.48 -37.36 61.25
C ALA A 127 38.80 -38.85 61.03
N GLU A 128 37.80 -39.63 60.62
CA GLU A 128 38.00 -41.01 60.18
C GLU A 128 38.59 -41.05 58.74
N PRO A 129 39.47 -42.01 58.42
CA PRO A 129 40.07 -42.11 57.08
C PRO A 129 39.02 -42.44 56.02
N GLY A 130 39.07 -41.74 54.88
CA GLY A 130 38.08 -41.81 53.81
C GLY A 130 37.84 -43.23 53.28
N ALA A 131 36.58 -43.66 53.34
CA ALA A 131 36.10 -44.80 52.60
C ALA A 131 35.97 -44.42 51.11
N SER A 132 36.63 -45.18 50.24
CA SER A 132 36.54 -45.02 48.78
C SER A 132 35.11 -45.27 48.33
N VAL A 133 34.46 -44.24 47.79
CA VAL A 133 33.12 -44.31 47.22
C VAL A 133 33.12 -45.25 46.02
N THR A 134 32.25 -46.26 46.00
CA THR A 134 32.11 -47.15 44.84
C THR A 134 31.10 -46.57 43.84
N PRO A 135 31.21 -46.88 42.53
CA PRO A 135 30.29 -46.37 41.51
C PRO A 135 28.81 -46.67 41.80
N GLU A 136 28.52 -47.72 42.57
CA GLU A 136 27.19 -48.12 43.00
C GLU A 136 26.55 -47.13 44.00
N ASP A 137 27.35 -46.44 44.82
CA ASP A 137 26.87 -45.47 45.83
C ASP A 137 26.51 -44.11 45.21
N LEU A 138 27.11 -43.79 44.05
CA LEU A 138 26.87 -42.54 43.31
C LEU A 138 25.65 -42.62 42.39
N ARG A 139 25.19 -43.82 42.04
CA ARG A 139 24.02 -44.02 41.16
C ARG A 139 22.75 -43.33 41.65
N PRO A 140 22.33 -43.43 42.93
CA PRO A 140 21.12 -42.74 43.38
C PRO A 140 21.27 -41.22 43.35
N VAL A 141 22.43 -40.68 43.70
CA VAL A 141 22.69 -39.22 43.69
C VAL A 141 22.70 -38.67 42.27
N ILE A 142 23.36 -39.38 41.34
CA ILE A 142 23.38 -38.98 39.92
C ILE A 142 21.98 -39.10 39.31
N ALA A 143 21.21 -40.13 39.66
CA ALA A 143 19.84 -40.27 39.19
C ALA A 143 18.95 -39.13 39.70
N GLU A 144 19.12 -38.70 40.95
CA GLU A 144 18.39 -37.56 41.53
C GLU A 144 18.77 -36.24 40.84
N GLU A 145 20.06 -35.99 40.62
CA GLU A 145 20.54 -34.77 39.99
C GLU A 145 20.20 -34.71 38.49
N VAL A 146 20.23 -35.85 37.77
CA VAL A 146 19.76 -35.92 36.38
C VAL A 146 18.24 -35.75 36.29
N ALA A 147 17.48 -36.25 37.27
CA ALA A 147 16.04 -36.03 37.34
C ALA A 147 15.69 -34.56 37.58
N LYS A 148 16.42 -33.87 38.48
CA LYS A 148 16.29 -32.41 38.68
C LYS A 148 16.67 -31.64 37.42
N ALA A 149 17.75 -32.04 36.74
CA ALA A 149 18.19 -31.40 35.51
C ALA A 149 17.20 -31.58 34.35
N MET A 150 16.58 -32.77 34.22
CA MET A 150 15.54 -33.00 33.21
C MET A 150 14.23 -32.27 33.52
N GLN A 151 13.85 -32.14 34.79
CA GLN A 151 12.68 -31.31 35.17
C GLN A 151 12.93 -29.81 34.95
N ALA A 152 14.18 -29.36 35.06
CA ALA A 152 14.56 -27.98 34.76
C ALA A 152 14.66 -27.68 33.25
N LEU A 153 14.65 -28.72 32.40
CA LEU A 153 14.64 -28.54 30.96
C LEU A 153 13.23 -28.13 30.51
N ALA A 154 13.00 -26.81 30.40
CA ALA A 154 11.76 -26.29 29.87
C ALA A 154 11.58 -26.77 28.42
N LEU A 155 10.54 -27.59 28.20
CA LEU A 155 10.11 -27.98 26.86
C LEU A 155 9.90 -26.74 25.99
N PRO A 156 10.27 -26.77 24.69
CA PRO A 156 9.94 -25.68 23.78
C PRO A 156 8.43 -25.48 23.81
N LYS A 157 8.00 -24.29 24.22
CA LYS A 157 6.58 -23.94 24.19
C LYS A 157 6.14 -23.93 22.74
N ASP A 158 5.03 -24.60 22.45
CA ASP A 158 4.36 -24.45 21.16
C ASP A 158 4.09 -22.97 20.90
N GLY A 159 4.26 -22.56 19.65
CA GLY A 159 3.93 -21.20 19.24
C GLY A 159 2.44 -20.93 19.45
N ASP A 160 2.09 -19.70 19.81
CA ASP A 160 0.70 -19.31 19.93
C ASP A 160 -0.06 -19.63 18.62
N PRO A 161 -1.32 -20.08 18.70
CA PRO A 161 -2.15 -20.32 17.53
C PRO A 161 -2.19 -19.08 16.61
N GLY A 162 -2.17 -19.31 15.30
CA GLY A 162 -2.33 -18.23 14.32
C GLY A 162 -3.64 -17.47 14.54
N ARG A 163 -3.61 -16.14 14.43
CA ARG A 163 -4.82 -15.32 14.55
C ARG A 163 -5.72 -15.49 13.33
N ASP A 164 -7.01 -15.65 13.57
CA ASP A 164 -8.02 -15.69 12.51
C ASP A 164 -8.19 -14.30 11.87
N ALA A 165 -8.63 -14.26 10.61
CA ALA A 165 -8.78 -13.00 9.87
C ALA A 165 -9.72 -11.99 10.56
N LEU A 166 -10.74 -12.47 11.29
CA LEU A 166 -11.69 -11.64 12.05
C LEU A 166 -11.08 -11.02 13.32
N GLN A 167 -9.94 -11.52 13.78
CA GLN A 167 -9.21 -11.01 14.94
C GLN A 167 -8.05 -10.08 14.55
N LEU A 168 -7.81 -9.90 13.24
CA LEU A 168 -6.77 -9.00 12.76
C LEU A 168 -7.25 -7.55 12.86
N GLU A 169 -6.72 -6.86 13.86
CA GLU A 169 -6.88 -5.41 13.99
C GLU A 169 -5.85 -4.70 13.09
N ILE A 170 -6.35 -3.90 12.14
CA ILE A 170 -5.50 -3.10 11.26
C ILE A 170 -5.31 -1.72 11.89
N LEU A 171 -4.07 -1.41 12.25
CA LEU A 171 -3.74 -0.13 12.84
C LEU A 171 -3.89 1.02 11.83
N PRO A 172 -4.32 2.21 12.27
CA PRO A 172 -4.58 3.33 11.37
C PRO A 172 -3.32 3.95 10.76
N GLU A 173 -2.17 3.89 11.43
CA GLU A 173 -0.86 4.37 10.96
C GLU A 173 0.27 3.61 11.71
N ILE A 174 1.44 3.47 11.10
CA ILE A 174 2.65 2.97 11.77
C ILE A 174 3.27 4.08 12.62
N ASP A 175 3.46 3.82 13.91
CA ASP A 175 4.24 4.68 14.80
C ASP A 175 5.69 4.19 14.82
N ALA A 176 6.60 4.94 14.21
CA ALA A 176 8.01 4.55 14.11
C ALA A 176 8.75 4.52 15.46
N GLU A 177 8.19 5.12 16.52
CA GLU A 177 8.76 5.08 17.87
C GLU A 177 8.40 3.78 18.60
N LYS A 178 7.41 3.03 18.11
CA LYS A 178 6.95 1.78 18.71
C LYS A 178 7.54 0.55 18.02
N SER A 179 7.75 -0.50 18.80
CA SER A 179 8.09 -1.84 18.30
C SER A 179 6.84 -2.71 18.26
N TYR A 180 6.55 -3.27 17.10
CA TYR A 180 5.41 -4.16 16.88
C TYR A 180 5.89 -5.60 16.72
N VAL A 181 5.06 -6.56 17.15
CA VAL A 181 5.35 -7.98 16.97
C VAL A 181 5.08 -8.42 15.53
N ARG A 182 5.67 -9.54 15.10
CA ARG A 182 5.39 -10.17 13.80
C ARG A 182 3.89 -10.45 13.64
N GLY A 183 3.36 -10.22 12.44
CA GLY A 183 1.95 -10.46 12.11
C GLY A 183 1.02 -9.29 12.47
N THR A 184 1.58 -8.12 12.80
CA THR A 184 0.81 -6.88 12.97
C THR A 184 0.53 -6.29 11.60
N TYR A 185 -0.68 -5.76 11.39
CA TYR A 185 -1.07 -5.06 10.17
C TYR A 185 -1.34 -3.59 10.48
N ALA A 186 -0.90 -2.71 9.59
CA ALA A 186 -1.07 -1.27 9.73
C ALA A 186 -1.19 -0.60 8.37
N LYS A 187 -1.91 0.51 8.30
CA LYS A 187 -1.81 1.40 7.14
C LYS A 187 -0.54 2.24 7.25
N HIS A 188 0.10 2.52 6.12
CA HIS A 188 1.21 3.47 6.05
C HIS A 188 1.41 3.94 4.61
N LEU A 189 1.59 5.25 4.43
CA LEU A 189 1.75 5.88 3.11
C LEU A 189 0.66 5.44 2.12
N GLY A 190 -0.59 5.40 2.57
CA GLY A 190 -1.75 5.01 1.76
C GLY A 190 -1.89 3.51 1.46
N GLY A 191 -0.92 2.68 1.84
CA GLY A 191 -0.90 1.24 1.57
C GLY A 191 -1.15 0.41 2.82
N LEU A 192 -1.29 -0.90 2.63
CA LEU A 192 -1.39 -1.87 3.71
C LEU A 192 -0.04 -2.54 3.93
N TRP A 193 0.41 -2.51 5.18
CA TRP A 193 1.68 -3.05 5.60
C TRP A 193 1.49 -4.15 6.64
N ARG A 194 2.40 -5.11 6.60
CA ARG A 194 2.47 -6.21 7.55
C ARG A 194 3.86 -6.23 8.18
N SER A 195 3.94 -6.52 9.47
CA SER A 195 5.22 -6.85 10.09
C SER A 195 5.57 -8.32 9.84
N PHE A 196 6.71 -8.59 9.21
CA PHE A 196 7.20 -9.96 8.99
C PHE A 196 8.16 -10.43 10.10
N GLU A 197 8.66 -9.50 10.91
CA GLU A 197 9.46 -9.71 12.12
C GLU A 197 9.09 -8.67 13.20
N ARG A 198 9.77 -8.71 14.36
CA ARG A 198 9.62 -7.65 15.37
C ARG A 198 10.21 -6.35 14.83
N THR A 199 9.43 -5.28 14.83
CA THR A 199 9.79 -4.04 14.13
C THR A 199 10.64 -3.10 14.99
N SER A 200 11.43 -2.25 14.32
CA SER A 200 12.18 -1.14 14.92
C SER A 200 12.16 0.01 13.93
N GLY A 201 11.30 1.01 14.17
CA GLY A 201 10.97 1.99 13.14
C GLY A 201 10.31 1.31 11.93
N MET A 202 10.81 1.61 10.73
CA MET A 202 10.36 0.97 9.48
C MET A 202 10.98 -0.41 9.22
N LYS A 203 12.01 -0.81 9.95
CA LYS A 203 12.59 -2.14 9.79
C LYS A 203 11.61 -3.20 10.27
N GLY A 204 11.43 -4.26 9.49
CA GLY A 204 10.56 -5.39 9.79
C GLY A 204 9.14 -5.25 9.26
N TRP A 205 8.85 -4.15 8.57
CA TRP A 205 7.62 -3.93 7.82
C TRP A 205 7.79 -4.29 6.34
N GLU A 206 6.79 -4.92 5.76
CA GLU A 206 6.64 -5.16 4.32
C GLU A 206 5.34 -4.56 3.83
N CYS A 207 5.37 -3.89 2.68
CA CYS A 207 4.16 -3.39 2.01
C CYS A 207 3.53 -4.56 1.26
N ILE A 208 2.29 -4.91 1.60
CA ILE A 208 1.57 -6.03 1.00
C ILE A 208 0.51 -5.59 -0.01
N VAL A 209 0.00 -4.37 0.14
CA VAL A 209 -0.89 -3.73 -0.84
C VAL A 209 -0.38 -2.32 -1.09
N GLU A 210 0.03 -2.07 -2.33
CA GLU A 210 0.42 -0.74 -2.77
C GLU A 210 -0.78 0.22 -2.72
N GLY A 211 -0.56 1.35 -2.08
CA GLY A 211 -1.41 2.52 -2.17
C GLY A 211 -0.66 3.69 -2.77
N VAL A 212 -1.31 4.86 -2.77
CA VAL A 212 -0.70 6.12 -3.16
C VAL A 212 -0.33 6.88 -1.89
N GLY A 213 0.97 7.01 -1.62
CA GLY A 213 1.48 7.73 -0.45
C GLY A 213 1.57 9.23 -0.68
N ALA A 214 1.91 9.64 -1.90
CA ALA A 214 1.88 11.03 -2.31
C ALA A 214 1.52 11.16 -3.79
N ALA A 215 0.90 12.27 -4.15
CA ALA A 215 0.63 12.65 -5.53
C ALA A 215 1.00 14.11 -5.73
N ALA A 216 1.74 14.38 -6.81
CA ALA A 216 2.06 15.72 -7.28
C ALA A 216 1.65 15.85 -8.74
N VAL A 217 1.08 17.00 -9.09
CA VAL A 217 0.72 17.34 -10.46
C VAL A 217 1.45 18.62 -10.82
N GLU A 218 2.26 18.55 -11.87
CA GLU A 218 2.99 19.70 -12.40
C GLU A 218 2.51 20.02 -13.80
N GLN A 219 2.34 21.30 -14.11
CA GLN A 219 2.02 21.73 -15.47
C GLN A 219 3.30 21.71 -16.32
N ALA A 220 3.25 20.98 -17.43
CA ALA A 220 4.32 20.87 -18.41
C ALA A 220 3.91 21.61 -19.70
N GLY A 221 4.46 22.79 -19.90
CA GLY A 221 4.12 23.64 -21.04
C GLY A 221 2.69 24.20 -20.93
N ASP A 222 2.02 24.38 -22.07
CA ASP A 222 0.72 25.06 -22.13
C ASP A 222 -0.51 24.14 -22.02
N ARG A 223 -0.35 22.84 -22.33
CA ARG A 223 -1.43 21.83 -22.28
C ARG A 223 -1.06 20.51 -21.61
N GLY A 224 0.21 20.34 -21.25
CA GLY A 224 0.71 19.12 -20.64
C GLY A 224 0.60 19.18 -19.12
N PHE A 225 0.33 18.04 -18.51
CA PHE A 225 0.43 17.81 -17.08
C PHE A 225 1.26 16.55 -16.85
N GLU A 226 2.15 16.61 -15.87
CA GLU A 226 2.89 15.45 -15.38
C GLU A 226 2.36 15.09 -13.99
N LEU A 227 1.80 13.89 -13.87
CA LEU A 227 1.39 13.29 -12.61
C LEU A 227 2.54 12.43 -12.09
N ALA A 228 3.07 12.77 -10.92
CA ALA A 228 4.02 11.97 -10.17
C ALA A 228 3.33 11.36 -8.95
N LEU A 229 3.32 10.03 -8.87
CA LEU A 229 2.83 9.27 -7.73
C LEU A 229 4.01 8.63 -7.02
N VAL A 230 4.07 8.79 -5.70
CA VAL A 230 4.94 7.98 -4.84
C VAL A 230 4.04 6.91 -4.22
N LEU A 231 4.29 5.65 -4.57
CA LEU A 231 3.56 4.51 -4.03
C LEU A 231 4.02 4.22 -2.59
N SER A 232 3.26 3.41 -1.88
CA SER A 232 3.52 3.09 -0.47
C SER A 232 4.91 2.51 -0.26
N SER A 233 5.37 1.61 -1.13
CA SER A 233 6.74 1.07 -1.06
C SER A 233 7.86 2.08 -1.34
N GLY A 234 7.53 3.31 -1.76
CA GLY A 234 8.47 4.32 -2.22
C GLY A 234 8.76 4.27 -3.72
N ALA A 235 8.14 3.34 -4.46
CA ALA A 235 8.24 3.31 -5.92
C ALA A 235 7.60 4.57 -6.54
N GLU A 236 8.28 5.18 -7.52
CA GLU A 236 7.75 6.34 -8.23
C GLU A 236 7.10 5.93 -9.57
N VAL A 237 5.90 6.45 -9.82
CA VAL A 237 5.20 6.31 -11.10
C VAL A 237 4.94 7.69 -11.67
N ARG A 238 5.46 7.96 -12.87
CA ARG A 238 5.21 9.22 -13.59
C ARG A 238 4.37 8.97 -14.83
N LYS A 239 3.36 9.82 -15.04
CA LYS A 239 2.47 9.78 -16.20
C LYS A 239 2.31 11.18 -16.79
N LYS A 240 2.44 11.27 -18.11
CA LYS A 240 2.21 12.50 -18.86
C LYS A 240 0.83 12.47 -19.48
N LEU A 241 0.11 13.57 -19.35
CA LEU A 241 -1.20 13.80 -19.94
C LEU A 241 -1.12 15.08 -20.77
N GLU A 242 -1.56 15.03 -22.02
CA GLU A 242 -1.70 16.21 -22.87
C GLU A 242 -3.18 16.44 -23.15
N LEU A 243 -3.69 17.61 -22.76
CA LEU A 243 -5.10 17.94 -22.98
C LEU A 243 -5.27 18.64 -24.34
N PRO A 244 -6.22 18.19 -25.19
CA PRO A 244 -6.51 18.86 -26.46
C PRO A 244 -7.41 20.09 -26.23
N VAL A 245 -6.89 21.06 -25.47
CA VAL A 245 -7.59 22.33 -25.19
C VAL A 245 -7.33 23.36 -26.28
N MET A 246 -8.27 24.29 -26.46
CA MET A 246 -8.13 25.37 -27.44
C MET A 246 -7.03 26.36 -27.04
N ILE A 247 -5.92 26.38 -27.77
CA ILE A 247 -4.79 27.30 -27.54
C ILE A 247 -4.60 28.20 -28.77
N TYR A 248 -4.67 29.52 -28.57
CA TYR A 248 -4.43 30.46 -29.66
C TYR A 248 -2.95 30.66 -29.93
N ARG A 249 -2.52 30.26 -31.14
CA ARG A 249 -1.12 30.34 -31.62
C ARG A 249 -0.84 31.58 -32.47
N GLY A 250 -1.77 32.54 -32.53
CA GLY A 250 -1.60 33.77 -33.30
C GLY A 250 -2.02 33.63 -34.76
N VAL A 251 -1.45 34.48 -35.61
CA VAL A 251 -1.62 34.38 -37.07
C VAL A 251 -0.82 33.19 -37.58
N PHE A 252 -1.39 32.39 -38.48
CA PHE A 252 -0.73 31.20 -39.02
C PHE A 252 0.68 31.51 -39.54
N SER A 253 1.64 30.65 -39.17
CA SER A 253 3.01 30.61 -39.66
C SER A 253 3.39 29.16 -39.93
N ALA A 254 4.33 28.92 -40.85
CA ALA A 254 4.80 27.55 -41.08
C ALA A 254 5.46 26.98 -39.82
N GLY A 255 5.01 25.80 -39.39
CA GLY A 255 5.45 25.14 -38.16
C GLY A 255 4.56 23.96 -37.81
N ASP A 256 4.87 23.30 -36.69
CA ASP A 256 4.08 22.18 -36.19
C ASP A 256 2.93 22.68 -35.31
N TYR A 257 1.74 22.19 -35.59
CA TYR A 257 0.53 22.44 -34.80
C TYR A 257 -0.02 21.13 -34.26
N LEU A 258 -0.54 21.18 -33.04
CA LEU A 258 -1.08 20.04 -32.31
C LEU A 258 -2.60 20.18 -32.14
N PRO A 259 -3.33 19.06 -31.98
CA PRO A 259 -4.78 19.09 -31.74
C PRO A 259 -5.17 20.06 -30.62
N GLY A 260 -6.14 20.93 -30.89
CA GLY A 260 -6.54 22.04 -30.02
C GLY A 260 -5.90 23.38 -30.37
N ASP A 261 -4.84 23.41 -31.18
CA ASP A 261 -4.29 24.68 -31.65
C ASP A 261 -5.29 25.45 -32.48
N THR A 262 -5.29 26.77 -32.32
CA THR A 262 -6.09 27.67 -33.14
C THR A 262 -5.23 28.78 -33.71
N VAL A 263 -5.47 29.11 -34.97
CA VAL A 263 -4.72 30.16 -35.68
C VAL A 263 -5.67 31.07 -36.46
N THR A 264 -5.26 32.31 -36.63
CA THR A 264 -5.93 33.22 -37.58
C THR A 264 -5.27 33.08 -38.95
N TRP A 265 -6.05 32.79 -39.99
CA TRP A 265 -5.59 32.76 -41.38
C TRP A 265 -6.68 33.23 -42.33
N ALA A 266 -6.31 34.09 -43.29
CA ALA A 266 -7.22 34.70 -44.25
C ALA A 266 -8.46 35.36 -43.59
N GLY A 267 -8.28 36.01 -42.44
CA GLY A 267 -9.35 36.67 -41.67
C GLY A 267 -10.30 35.72 -40.94
N SER A 268 -10.03 34.41 -40.95
CA SER A 268 -10.84 33.38 -40.30
C SER A 268 -10.06 32.72 -39.15
N LEU A 269 -10.76 32.19 -38.16
CA LEU A 269 -10.17 31.35 -37.11
C LEU A 269 -10.27 29.88 -37.53
N TRP A 270 -9.15 29.18 -37.44
CA TRP A 270 -9.03 27.76 -37.75
C TRP A 270 -8.67 27.00 -36.50
N HIS A 271 -9.23 25.81 -36.34
CA HIS A 271 -8.94 24.85 -35.28
C HIS A 271 -8.17 23.66 -35.86
N CYS A 272 -7.13 23.24 -35.18
CA CYS A 272 -6.32 22.07 -35.50
C CYS A 272 -6.96 20.84 -34.83
N ASP A 273 -7.49 19.92 -35.63
CA ASP A 273 -8.09 18.66 -35.17
C ASP A 273 -7.04 17.56 -35.03
N GLU A 274 -5.99 17.60 -35.86
CA GLU A 274 -4.95 16.58 -35.96
C GLU A 274 -3.59 17.26 -36.10
N SER A 275 -2.53 16.62 -35.59
CA SER A 275 -1.17 17.16 -35.71
C SER A 275 -0.82 17.40 -37.19
N THR A 276 -0.42 18.63 -37.52
CA THR A 276 -0.23 19.05 -38.92
C THR A 276 0.76 20.21 -39.02
N CYS A 277 1.43 20.30 -40.16
CA CYS A 277 2.20 21.47 -40.58
C CYS A 277 1.61 22.14 -41.83
N ASP A 278 0.47 21.63 -42.32
CA ASP A 278 -0.21 22.16 -43.49
C ASP A 278 -0.73 23.57 -43.22
N LYS A 279 -0.95 24.35 -44.29
CA LYS A 279 -1.61 25.65 -44.18
C LYS A 279 -3.14 25.51 -44.17
N PRO A 280 -3.86 26.14 -43.22
CA PRO A 280 -5.32 26.08 -43.17
C PRO A 280 -5.99 26.57 -44.46
N GLY A 281 -6.99 25.82 -44.92
CA GLY A 281 -7.86 26.21 -46.03
C GLY A 281 -7.27 26.09 -47.44
N GLU A 282 -6.04 25.55 -47.59
CA GLU A 282 -5.51 25.20 -48.91
C GLU A 282 -6.08 23.87 -49.41
N PRO A 283 -6.30 23.71 -50.73
CA PRO A 283 -6.71 22.43 -51.31
C PRO A 283 -5.71 21.31 -50.96
N GLY A 284 -6.19 20.24 -50.34
CA GLY A 284 -5.36 19.11 -49.92
C GLY A 284 -4.78 19.22 -48.52
N SER A 285 -4.92 20.37 -47.85
CA SER A 285 -4.57 20.52 -46.44
C SER A 285 -5.47 19.65 -45.56
N LYS A 286 -4.86 18.96 -44.59
CA LYS A 286 -5.55 18.14 -43.58
C LYS A 286 -5.24 18.64 -42.17
N GLY A 287 -6.08 18.23 -41.22
CA GLY A 287 -5.94 18.58 -39.81
C GLY A 287 -6.51 19.93 -39.41
N TRP A 288 -6.96 20.77 -40.35
CA TRP A 288 -7.59 22.06 -40.05
C TRP A 288 -9.10 22.04 -40.30
N ARG A 289 -9.85 22.62 -39.35
CA ARG A 289 -11.27 22.90 -39.45
C ARG A 289 -11.52 24.40 -39.31
N LEU A 290 -12.36 24.94 -40.18
CA LEU A 290 -12.79 26.33 -40.07
C LEU A 290 -13.67 26.48 -38.81
N ALA A 291 -13.17 27.17 -37.79
CA ALA A 291 -13.89 27.39 -36.53
C ALA A 291 -14.76 28.65 -36.59
N VAL A 292 -14.21 29.74 -37.12
CA VAL A 292 -14.93 31.00 -37.34
C VAL A 292 -14.62 31.53 -38.72
N LYS A 293 -15.67 31.72 -39.53
CA LYS A 293 -15.55 32.27 -40.87
C LYS A 293 -15.40 33.80 -40.81
N ARG A 294 -14.49 34.35 -41.63
CA ARG A 294 -14.40 35.80 -41.82
C ARG A 294 -15.76 36.39 -42.19
N GLY A 295 -16.07 37.56 -41.60
CA GLY A 295 -17.23 38.35 -41.99
C GLY A 295 -17.18 38.75 -43.47
N ARG A 296 -18.33 39.12 -44.02
CA ARG A 296 -18.38 39.83 -45.30
C ARG A 296 -17.98 41.28 -45.07
N ASP A 297 -17.22 41.84 -45.98
CA ASP A 297 -16.94 43.27 -45.99
C ASP A 297 -18.27 44.04 -46.06
N GLY A 298 -18.35 45.11 -45.27
CA GLY A 298 -19.45 46.05 -45.36
C GLY A 298 -19.50 46.72 -46.73
N LYS A 299 -20.65 47.33 -47.07
CA LYS A 299 -20.73 48.16 -48.27
C LYS A 299 -19.72 49.31 -48.15
N ASN A 300 -19.06 49.65 -49.26
CA ASN A 300 -18.16 50.79 -49.31
C ASN A 300 -18.92 52.07 -48.93
N GLY A 301 -18.42 52.79 -47.91
CA GLY A 301 -19.00 54.05 -47.49
C GLY A 301 -18.86 55.09 -48.58
N THR A 302 -19.93 55.81 -48.90
CA THR A 302 -20.01 56.62 -50.12
C THR A 302 -19.56 58.07 -49.93
N ASN A 303 -18.84 58.41 -48.85
CA ASN A 303 -18.08 59.67 -48.59
C ASN A 303 -17.87 59.96 -47.07
N GLY A 304 -17.75 58.95 -46.20
CA GLY A 304 -17.52 59.17 -44.76
C GLY A 304 -18.72 59.78 -43.98
N LYS A 305 -19.91 59.83 -44.58
CA LYS A 305 -21.16 60.29 -43.95
C LYS A 305 -22.19 59.17 -43.86
N ASP A 306 -21.84 58.04 -43.27
CA ASP A 306 -22.84 56.99 -42.99
C ASP A 306 -23.43 57.21 -41.58
N LEU A 307 -24.55 57.95 -41.53
CA LEU A 307 -25.43 58.10 -40.36
C LEU A 307 -26.53 57.02 -40.31
N THR A 308 -26.39 55.92 -41.04
CA THR A 308 -27.38 54.84 -41.02
C THR A 308 -27.07 53.89 -39.87
N LYS A 309 -28.00 53.85 -38.89
CA LYS A 309 -28.04 52.91 -37.75
C LYS A 309 -27.43 51.56 -38.10
N GLY A 310 -26.46 51.13 -37.29
CA GLY A 310 -25.81 49.84 -37.41
C GLY A 310 -26.81 48.69 -37.52
N VAL A 311 -26.39 47.64 -38.24
CA VAL A 311 -27.17 46.41 -38.42
C VAL A 311 -27.50 45.85 -37.04
N SER A 312 -28.78 45.74 -36.72
CA SER A 312 -29.24 45.04 -35.52
C SER A 312 -28.84 43.57 -35.64
N ALA A 313 -27.95 43.12 -34.74
CA ALA A 313 -27.67 41.71 -34.56
C ALA A 313 -28.98 41.02 -34.13
N SER A 314 -29.45 40.07 -34.93
CA SER A 314 -30.52 39.13 -34.62
C SER A 314 -30.01 38.02 -33.71
#